data_AF-A0A2W7R6P3-F1
#
_entry.id   AF-A0A2W7R6P3-F1
#
_cell.length_a   1.000
_cell.length_b   1.000
_cell.length_c   1.000
_cell.angle_alpha   90.00
_cell.angle_beta   90.00
_cell.angle_gamma   90.00
#
_symmetry.space_group_name_H-M   'P 1'
#
loop_
_entity.id
_entity.type
_entity.pdbx_description
1 polymer ?
#
loop_
_entity_poly.entity_id
_entity_poly.type
_entity_poly.pdbx_seq_one_letter_code
_entity_poly.pdbx_strand_id
1 'polypeptide(L)' 'MNFHVYGMKWNKVINNDQEYEASLKKLSPIFDADHESPKGKEAEHLVNLITEYEKTPFPIPEIEVKKHTSNNSI' A
#
# COMPACT_ATOMS: atom_id res chain seq x y z
N MET A 1 17.64 -28.01 -22.09
CA MET A 1 17.78 -27.27 -20.81
C MET A 1 18.16 -25.84 -21.11
N ASN A 2 17.38 -24.87 -20.65
CA ASN A 2 17.75 -23.45 -20.49
C ASN A 2 16.54 -22.75 -19.88
N PHE A 3 16.68 -22.12 -18.71
CA PHE A 3 16.26 -20.73 -18.51
C PHE A 3 17.12 -20.12 -17.41
N HIS A 4 17.90 -19.15 -17.84
CA HIS A 4 18.76 -18.29 -17.04
C HIS A 4 17.90 -17.34 -16.18
N VAL A 5 18.38 -17.14 -14.94
CA VAL A 5 18.19 -16.01 -14.02
C VAL A 5 16.78 -15.45 -13.80
N TYR A 6 16.32 -15.55 -12.56
CA TYR A 6 15.74 -14.40 -11.86
C TYR A 6 16.39 -14.29 -10.50
N GLY A 7 17.43 -13.44 -10.41
CA GLY A 7 17.81 -12.86 -9.13
C GLY A 7 16.59 -12.19 -8.53
N MET A 8 16.41 -12.28 -7.21
CA MET A 8 15.37 -11.56 -6.50
C MET A 8 15.40 -10.08 -6.91
N LYS A 9 14.47 -9.70 -7.78
CA LYS A 9 14.19 -8.32 -8.10
C LYS A 9 13.29 -7.83 -6.97
N TRP A 10 13.89 -7.23 -5.95
CA TRP A 10 13.21 -6.49 -4.87
C TRP A 10 12.57 -5.19 -5.39
N ASN A 11 12.01 -5.23 -6.60
CA ASN A 11 11.43 -4.12 -7.35
C ASN A 11 9.98 -4.42 -7.74
N LYS A 12 9.29 -5.35 -7.05
CA LYS A 12 7.86 -5.53 -7.25
C LYS A 12 7.12 -4.44 -6.48
N VAL A 13 6.84 -3.35 -7.19
CA VAL A 13 5.88 -2.33 -6.76
C VAL A 13 4.54 -3.03 -6.51
N ILE A 14 3.86 -2.67 -5.43
CA ILE A 14 2.49 -3.10 -5.16
C ILE A 14 1.60 -2.43 -6.22
N ASN A 15 0.84 -3.21 -6.99
CA ASN A 15 0.00 -2.66 -8.07
C ASN A 15 -1.50 -2.92 -7.87
N ASN A 16 -1.88 -3.65 -6.83
CA ASN A 16 -3.26 -4.00 -6.55
C ASN A 16 -3.53 -4.10 -5.05
N ASP A 17 -4.82 -4.05 -4.70
CA ASP A 17 -5.31 -4.01 -3.33
C ASP A 17 -4.97 -5.30 -2.56
N GLN A 18 -4.90 -6.44 -3.23
CA GLN A 18 -4.57 -7.72 -2.60
C GLN A 18 -3.12 -7.75 -2.13
N GLU A 19 -2.20 -7.22 -2.95
CA GLU A 19 -0.78 -7.07 -2.62
C GLU A 19 -0.57 -6.03 -1.52
N TYR A 20 -1.35 -4.95 -1.54
CA TYR A 20 -1.37 -3.94 -0.48
C TYR A 20 -1.78 -4.55 0.86
N GLU A 21 -2.93 -5.24 0.92
CA GLU A 21 -3.41 -5.91 2.13
C GLU A 21 -2.42 -6.99 2.62
N ALA A 22 -1.84 -7.76 1.71
CA ALA A 22 -0.85 -8.76 2.05
C ALA A 22 0.41 -8.12 2.66
N SER A 23 0.82 -6.95 2.16
CA SER A 23 1.97 -6.20 2.67
C SER A 23 1.68 -5.62 4.06
N LEU A 24 0.48 -5.09 4.29
CA LEU A 24 0.03 -4.66 5.62
C LEU A 24 0.02 -5.81 6.63
N LYS A 25 -0.52 -6.97 6.24
CA LYS A 25 -0.55 -8.17 7.10
C LYS A 25 0.86 -8.65 7.45
N LYS A 26 1.82 -8.54 6.52
CA LYS A 26 3.23 -8.89 6.76
C LYS A 26 3.95 -7.85 7.61
N LEU A 27 3.64 -6.57 7.43
CA LEU A 27 4.25 -5.48 8.18
C LEU A 27 3.83 -5.51 9.65
N SER A 28 2.56 -5.79 9.94
CA SER A 28 1.98 -5.78 11.29
C SER A 28 2.84 -6.46 12.39
N PRO A 29 3.32 -7.72 12.22
CA PRO A 29 4.13 -8.38 13.25
C PRO A 29 5.58 -7.90 13.36
N ILE A 30 6.09 -7.12 12.39
CA ILE A 30 7.49 -6.68 12.33
C ILE A 30 7.65 -5.16 12.34
N PHE A 31 6.56 -4.41 12.44
CA PHE A 31 6.56 -2.95 12.40
C PHE A 31 7.40 -2.33 13.52
N ASP A 32 7.31 -2.87 14.73
CA ASP A 32 8.08 -2.43 15.89
C ASP A 32 9.44 -3.14 16.03
N ALA A 33 9.85 -3.90 15.01
CA ALA A 33 11.16 -4.55 15.04
C ALA A 33 12.28 -3.51 15.01
N ASP A 34 13.39 -3.85 15.67
CA ASP A 34 14.60 -3.02 15.63
C ASP A 34 15.04 -2.78 14.18
N HIS A 35 15.29 -1.52 13.82
CA HIS A 35 15.59 -1.09 12.45
C HIS A 35 16.89 -1.70 11.90
N GLU A 36 17.86 -2.02 12.75
CA GLU A 36 19.11 -2.67 12.34
C GLU A 36 18.94 -4.18 12.16
N SER A 37 17.88 -4.75 12.76
CA SER A 37 17.56 -6.17 12.63
C SER A 37 17.08 -6.53 11.22
N PRO A 38 17.22 -7.80 10.79
CA PRO A 38 16.67 -8.27 9.52
C PRO A 38 15.17 -7.98 9.34
N LYS A 39 14.41 -8.03 10.44
CA LYS A 39 12.98 -7.73 10.46
C LYS A 39 12.71 -6.23 10.28
N GLY A 40 13.52 -5.36 10.87
CA GLY A 40 13.40 -3.91 10.69
C GLY A 40 13.67 -3.50 9.24
N LYS A 41 14.69 -4.09 8.61
CA LYS A 41 14.97 -3.87 7.18
C LYS A 41 13.82 -4.34 6.28
N GLU A 42 13.18 -5.45 6.63
CA GLU A 42 11.98 -5.94 5.94
C GLU A 42 10.78 -5.00 6.16
N ALA A 43 10.59 -4.50 7.38
CA ALA A 43 9.55 -3.54 7.71
C ALA A 43 9.72 -2.23 6.94
N GLU A 44 10.94 -1.68 6.89
CA GLU A 44 11.26 -0.48 6.13
C GLU A 44 10.96 -0.66 4.63
N HIS A 45 11.29 -1.83 4.07
CA HIS A 45 10.96 -2.14 2.69
C HIS A 45 9.46 -2.20 2.43
N LEU A 46 8.69 -2.88 3.30
CA LEU A 46 7.23 -2.97 3.18
C LEU A 46 6.57 -1.59 3.30
N VAL A 47 7.02 -0.75 4.24
CA VAL A 47 6.55 0.63 4.39
C VAL A 47 6.77 1.43 3.10
N ASN A 48 7.95 1.32 2.48
CA ASN A 48 8.23 2.00 1.22
C ASN A 48 7.29 1.53 0.10
N LEU A 49 7.05 0.23 -0.04
CA LEU A 49 6.14 -0.30 -1.06
C LEU A 49 4.69 0.17 -0.87
N ILE A 50 4.20 0.16 0.38
CA ILE A 50 2.86 0.62 0.77
C ILE A 50 2.73 2.11 0.48
N THR A 51 3.73 2.90 0.89
CA THR A 51 3.77 4.35 0.67
C THR A 51 3.75 4.70 -0.82
N GLU A 52 4.51 3.99 -1.65
CA GLU A 52 4.50 4.22 -3.10
C GLU A 52 3.13 3.89 -3.72
N TYR A 53 2.45 2.84 -3.26
CA TYR A 53 1.09 2.53 -3.69
C TYR A 53 0.06 3.58 -3.22
N GLU A 54 0.22 4.13 -2.02
CA GLU A 54 -0.64 5.20 -1.49
C GLU A 54 -0.40 6.56 -2.16
N LYS A 55 0.82 6.80 -2.67
CA LYS A 55 1.15 7.99 -3.47
C LYS A 55 0.42 8.04 -4.80
N THR A 56 -0.07 6.90 -5.31
CA THR A 56 -0.97 6.90 -6.46
C THR A 56 -2.24 7.64 -6.05
N PRO A 57 -2.55 8.82 -6.63
CA PRO A 57 -3.75 9.54 -6.27
C PRO A 57 -4.92 8.69 -6.73
N PHE A 58 -5.56 7.98 -5.80
CA PHE A 58 -6.93 7.57 -6.01
C PHE A 58 -7.69 8.87 -6.27
N PRO A 59 -8.23 9.10 -7.47
CA PRO A 59 -9.20 10.17 -7.61
C PRO A 59 -10.26 9.83 -6.58
N ILE A 60 -10.39 10.67 -5.56
CA ILE A 60 -11.51 10.58 -4.63
C ILE A 60 -12.70 10.52 -5.58
N PRO A 61 -13.41 9.39 -5.71
CA PRO A 61 -14.59 9.37 -6.54
C PRO A 61 -15.41 10.48 -5.95
N GLU A 62 -15.66 11.53 -6.74
CA GLU A 62 -16.43 12.69 -6.32
C GLU A 62 -17.71 12.08 -5.78
N ILE A 63 -17.76 11.95 -4.46
CA ILE A 63 -18.95 11.55 -3.75
C ILE A 63 -19.78 12.77 -4.05
N GLU A 64 -20.62 12.67 -5.07
CA GLU A 64 -21.68 13.62 -5.33
C GLU A 64 -22.40 13.70 -4.01
N VAL A 65 -22.03 14.68 -3.20
CA VAL A 65 -22.76 15.11 -2.03
C VAL A 65 -24.06 15.56 -2.65
N LYS A 66 -24.98 14.61 -2.77
CA LYS A 66 -26.35 14.85 -3.18
C LYS A 66 -26.75 15.99 -2.30
N LYS A 67 -26.91 17.17 -2.91
CA LYS A 67 -27.32 18.40 -2.25
C LYS A 67 -28.61 18.05 -1.54
N HIS A 68 -28.53 17.81 -0.23
CA HIS A 68 -29.71 17.65 0.60
C HIS A 68 -30.43 18.99 0.48
N THR A 69 -31.47 18.96 -0.32
CA THR A 69 -32.40 20.03 -0.59
C THR A 69 -33.04 20.36 0.74
N SER A 70 -32.62 21.45 1.37
CA SER A 70 -33.38 22.06 2.47
C SER A 70 -33.92 23.39 1.99
N ASN A 71 -34.93 23.30 1.14
CA ASN A 71 -35.91 24.34 0.91
C ASN A 71 -36.78 24.42 2.17
N ASN A 72 -36.33 25.20 3.16
CA ASN A 72 -37.20 25.67 4.23
C ASN A 72 -37.70 27.08 3.87
N SER A 73 -38.74 27.12 3.06
CA SER A 73 -39.69 28.23 3.05
C SER A 73 -40.85 27.82 3.94
N ILE A 74 -41.02 28.51 5.07
CA ILE A 74 -42.27 28.92 5.73
C ILE A 74 -41.89 30.09 6.64
#